data_AF-A0AAW1STR6-F1
#
_entry.id   AF-A0AAW1STR6-F1
#
_cell.length_a   1.000
_cell.length_b   1.000
_cell.length_c   1.000
_cell.angle_alpha   90.00
_cell.angle_beta   90.00
_cell.angle_gamma   90.00
#
_symmetry.space_group_name_H-M   'P 1'
#
loop_
_entity.id
_entity.type
_entity.pdbx_description
1 polymer ?
#
loop_
_entity_poly.entity_id
_entity_poly.type
_entity_poly.pdbx_seq_one_letter_code
_entity_poly.pdbx_strand_id
1 'polypeptide(L)'
;MPGPRNREYDDGLPDWPSKKIRREAYGKGAVLKVVVHNFMTFKDAEILPGPHLNLVLGPNGTGKSSFTCALCIGLAGGPGILGRAENVMGFIRRGEAEAWTEIHLSGGAGRPDVVILRKMKVADKQRADGTEYQGVDSTWRINGKEVPMKEVTDKVAELNIQLQNLCSFLPQDKVASFANLKPEDLLRETLTAIGDMELYNQHQKLIQMQKDLKARESEEHAQQAELENLERNNQALQRDVARFEEKEKLNEEVDAMKKKRPWITFAALQEDYKDCKEKLEAAKELLARKQSEVEQAKAPLRQKQEEYKDADRKATTLKAKVTRAEQAMDTAGVQASVERLVEELHQGHGKLEKLHADWRSQEGRVQRLAAELAGLEQQVEREREQQGEGASQRADEEQHKAALQRQANDLRTQCSALDNDADEKANDVRTIRSETDGIRRKIADLDNVKIQRLSALERTQPGITEFYRWLEGNRERFQGPVYGPILLEIEVEDPACAAYLESTCGRTTKLALSAVFEDL
;
A
#
# COMPACT_ATOMS: atom_id res chain seq x y z
N MET A 1 62.56 -12.90 107.11
CA MET A 1 61.23 -13.18 106.52
C MET A 1 60.95 -12.10 105.50
N PRO A 2 61.09 -12.37 104.19
CA PRO A 2 60.94 -11.36 103.14
C PRO A 2 59.46 -11.13 102.82
N GLY A 3 59.11 -9.86 102.62
CA GLY A 3 57.75 -9.36 102.37
C GLY A 3 57.13 -9.82 101.05
N PRO A 4 55.82 -9.55 100.85
CA PRO A 4 55.07 -10.04 99.71
C PRO A 4 55.57 -9.38 98.42
N ARG A 5 55.96 -10.24 97.47
CA ARG A 5 56.37 -9.84 96.11
C ARG A 5 55.19 -9.18 95.40
N ASN A 6 55.40 -7.95 94.90
CA ASN A 6 54.59 -7.38 93.83
C ASN A 6 54.59 -8.38 92.66
N ARG A 7 53.43 -8.99 92.41
CA ARG A 7 53.14 -9.58 91.11
C ARG A 7 52.72 -8.43 90.20
N GLU A 8 53.63 -8.01 89.34
CA GLU A 8 53.25 -7.30 88.11
C GLU A 8 52.23 -8.19 87.39
N TYR A 9 51.03 -7.65 87.17
CA TYR A 9 50.11 -8.22 86.20
C TYR A 9 50.73 -7.96 84.83
N ASP A 10 51.37 -8.99 84.29
CA ASP A 10 51.64 -9.12 82.88
C ASP A 10 50.26 -9.25 82.20
N ASP A 11 49.72 -8.11 81.77
CA ASP A 11 48.51 -8.04 80.97
C ASP A 11 48.83 -8.66 79.61
N GLY A 12 48.78 -10.00 79.54
CA GLY A 12 49.04 -10.84 78.37
C GLY A 12 48.04 -10.65 77.24
N LEU A 13 47.81 -9.41 76.82
CA LEU A 13 47.27 -9.07 75.52
C LEU A 13 48.38 -9.36 74.49
N PRO A 14 48.15 -10.26 73.52
CA PRO A 14 49.14 -10.51 72.49
C PRO A 14 49.45 -9.20 71.76
N ASP A 15 50.75 -8.96 71.57
CA ASP A 15 51.29 -7.83 70.83
C ASP A 15 50.54 -7.69 69.51
N TRP A 16 49.70 -6.65 69.44
CA TRP A 16 48.74 -6.49 68.37
C TRP A 16 49.49 -6.26 67.04
N PRO A 17 49.19 -6.97 65.93
CA PRO A 17 49.99 -6.89 64.70
C PRO A 17 50.11 -5.47 64.17
N SER A 18 51.32 -5.13 63.69
CA SER A 18 51.65 -3.81 63.12
C SER A 18 50.62 -3.36 62.07
N LYS A 19 50.40 -2.03 61.93
CA LYS A 19 49.45 -1.42 60.97
C LYS A 19 49.58 -1.97 59.54
N LYS A 20 50.77 -2.45 59.16
CA LYS A 20 51.06 -3.00 57.84
C LYS A 20 50.48 -4.41 57.63
N ILE A 21 50.65 -5.31 58.62
CA ILE A 21 50.09 -6.68 58.61
C ILE A 21 48.56 -6.64 58.63
N ARG A 22 47.98 -5.67 59.36
CA ARG A 22 46.53 -5.40 59.31
C ARG A 22 46.03 -5.04 57.90
N ARG A 23 46.78 -4.33 57.06
CA ARG A 23 46.28 -3.94 55.72
C ARG A 23 46.29 -5.09 54.71
N GLU A 24 47.22 -6.03 54.85
CA GLU A 24 47.33 -7.19 53.95
C GLU A 24 46.27 -8.27 54.25
N ALA A 25 45.77 -8.33 55.48
CA ALA A 25 44.76 -9.31 55.90
C ALA A 25 43.30 -8.90 55.57
N TYR A 26 43.02 -7.61 55.34
CA TYR A 26 41.65 -7.11 55.14
C TYR A 26 41.37 -6.87 53.65
N GLY A 27 40.44 -7.64 53.11
CA GLY A 27 39.95 -7.45 51.74
C GLY A 27 39.34 -6.07 51.50
N LYS A 28 39.20 -5.70 50.22
CA LYS A 28 38.52 -4.47 49.80
C LYS A 28 37.11 -4.42 50.40
N GLY A 29 36.73 -3.28 51.00
CA GLY A 29 35.42 -3.06 51.61
C GLY A 29 35.27 -3.65 53.03
N ALA A 30 36.28 -4.33 53.57
CA ALA A 30 36.21 -4.88 54.92
C ALA A 30 36.15 -3.78 55.99
N VAL A 31 35.33 -3.98 57.02
CA VAL A 31 35.17 -3.01 58.12
C VAL A 31 36.35 -3.10 59.09
N LEU A 32 37.11 -2.01 59.21
CA LEU A 32 38.30 -1.91 60.06
C LEU A 32 37.95 -1.41 61.46
N LYS A 33 37.06 -0.41 61.55
CA LYS A 33 36.69 0.27 62.79
C LYS A 33 35.30 0.89 62.64
N VAL A 34 34.50 0.82 63.69
CA VAL A 34 33.20 1.50 63.79
C VAL A 34 33.19 2.28 65.08
N VAL A 35 32.94 3.58 64.99
CA VAL A 35 32.76 4.47 66.13
C VAL A 35 31.36 5.04 66.07
N VAL A 36 30.68 5.05 67.21
CA VAL A 36 29.33 5.61 67.33
C VAL A 36 29.23 6.47 68.57
N HIS A 37 28.48 7.57 68.44
CA HIS A 37 28.17 8.48 69.53
C HIS A 37 26.67 8.77 69.54
N ASN A 38 26.05 8.67 70.72
CA ASN A 38 24.62 8.83 70.94
C ASN A 38 23.75 8.04 69.95
N PHE A 39 24.18 6.83 69.59
CA PHE A 39 23.50 5.98 68.62
C PHE A 39 22.75 4.84 69.33
N MET A 40 21.42 4.88 69.30
CA MET A 40 20.54 3.91 69.95
C MET A 40 20.94 3.63 71.42
N THR A 41 21.40 2.42 71.73
CA THR A 41 21.81 2.00 73.09
C THR A 41 23.22 2.47 73.45
N PHE A 42 24.01 2.95 72.50
CA PHE A 42 25.38 3.42 72.71
C PHE A 42 25.39 4.91 73.02
N LYS A 43 26.06 5.30 74.11
CA LYS A 43 26.43 6.70 74.34
C LYS A 43 27.73 7.00 73.60
N ASP A 44 28.73 6.17 73.83
CA ASP A 44 29.99 6.14 73.09
C ASP A 44 30.39 4.67 72.94
N ALA A 45 30.75 4.25 71.73
CA ALA A 45 31.33 2.93 71.53
C ALA A 45 32.31 2.93 70.35
N GLU A 46 33.42 2.20 70.53
CA GLU A 46 34.39 1.90 69.49
C GLU A 46 34.50 0.38 69.34
N ILE A 47 34.37 -0.08 68.10
CA ILE A 47 34.37 -1.50 67.74
C ILE A 47 35.44 -1.72 66.68
N LEU A 48 36.30 -2.72 66.88
CA LEU A 48 37.43 -3.06 66.03
C LEU A 48 37.27 -4.52 65.54
N PRO A 49 36.56 -4.76 64.43
CA PRO A 49 36.39 -6.09 63.88
C PRO A 49 37.72 -6.66 63.37
N GLY A 50 37.91 -7.96 63.54
CA GLY A 50 38.94 -8.75 62.85
C GLY A 50 38.62 -8.95 61.36
N PRO A 51 39.59 -9.44 60.56
CA PRO A 51 39.48 -9.54 59.09
C PRO A 51 38.54 -10.64 58.58
N HIS A 52 38.15 -11.60 59.44
CA HIS A 52 37.38 -12.77 59.04
C HIS A 52 36.09 -12.88 59.88
N LEU A 53 36.00 -13.91 60.73
CA LEU A 53 34.83 -14.14 61.56
C LEU A 53 34.86 -13.24 62.81
N ASN A 54 33.77 -12.51 63.02
CA ASN A 54 33.57 -11.68 64.19
C ASN A 54 32.30 -12.15 64.92
N LEU A 55 32.44 -12.53 66.19
CA LEU A 55 31.32 -12.97 67.02
C LEU A 55 30.98 -11.89 68.06
N VAL A 56 29.80 -11.29 67.94
CA VAL A 56 29.32 -10.26 68.89
C VAL A 56 28.39 -10.90 69.92
N LEU A 57 28.87 -11.01 71.16
CA LEU A 57 28.15 -11.63 72.27
C LEU A 57 27.67 -10.57 73.26
N GLY A 58 26.52 -10.82 73.89
CA GLY A 58 26.00 -9.96 74.96
C GLY A 58 24.56 -10.30 75.35
N PRO A 59 24.13 -9.96 76.57
CA PRO A 59 22.73 -10.06 76.99
C PRO A 59 21.75 -9.30 76.07
N ASN A 60 20.46 -9.58 76.18
CA ASN A 60 19.45 -8.82 75.43
C ASN A 60 19.45 -7.34 75.86
N GLY A 61 19.25 -6.44 74.89
CA GLY A 61 19.27 -4.98 75.14
C GLY A 61 20.66 -4.33 75.20
N THR A 62 21.76 -5.09 75.09
CA THR A 62 23.14 -4.56 75.16
C THR A 62 23.66 -3.93 73.86
N GLY A 63 22.81 -3.77 72.84
CA GLY A 63 23.18 -3.08 71.61
C GLY A 63 23.73 -3.93 70.48
N LYS A 64 23.68 -5.28 70.57
CA LYS A 64 24.10 -6.19 69.47
C LYS A 64 23.49 -5.82 68.11
N SER A 65 22.17 -5.67 68.04
CA SER A 65 21.49 -5.24 66.82
C SER A 65 21.72 -3.76 66.49
N SER A 66 22.12 -2.94 67.48
CA SER A 66 22.45 -1.53 67.25
C SER A 66 23.76 -1.38 66.46
N PHE A 67 24.69 -2.34 66.58
CA PHE A 67 25.88 -2.40 65.73
C PHE A 67 25.53 -2.60 64.24
N THR A 68 24.69 -3.59 63.93
CA THR A 68 24.19 -3.83 62.57
C THR A 68 23.44 -2.62 62.02
N CYS A 69 22.63 -1.95 62.85
CA CYS A 69 21.97 -0.71 62.48
C CYS A 69 22.97 0.43 62.21
N ALA A 70 24.03 0.56 63.01
CA ALA A 70 25.05 1.58 62.83
C ALA A 70 25.80 1.41 61.51
N LEU A 71 26.13 0.18 61.12
CA LEU A 71 26.72 -0.12 59.82
C LEU A 71 25.80 0.29 58.67
N CYS A 72 24.53 -0.14 58.70
CA CYS A 72 23.59 0.19 57.64
C CYS A 72 23.36 1.70 57.53
N ILE A 73 23.01 2.36 58.63
CA ILE A 73 22.71 3.80 58.63
C ILE A 73 23.96 4.64 58.36
N GLY A 74 25.13 4.22 58.85
CA GLY A 74 26.40 4.91 58.63
C GLY A 74 26.96 4.77 57.23
N LEU A 75 26.58 3.74 56.48
CA LEU A 75 26.99 3.50 55.09
C LEU A 75 25.88 3.86 54.08
N ALA A 76 25.06 4.87 54.40
CA ALA A 76 23.99 5.38 53.54
C ALA A 76 22.85 4.38 53.21
N GLY A 77 22.72 3.30 53.98
CA GLY A 77 21.56 2.40 53.91
C GLY A 77 20.28 3.04 54.45
N GLY A 78 19.15 2.77 53.80
CA GLY A 78 17.84 3.27 54.18
C GLY A 78 17.27 2.60 55.45
N PRO A 79 16.53 3.32 56.32
CA PRO A 79 15.88 2.74 57.50
C PRO A 79 14.98 1.52 57.21
N GLY A 80 14.29 1.53 56.06
CA GLY A 80 13.40 0.44 55.64
C GLY A 80 14.09 -0.91 55.42
N ILE A 81 15.41 -0.90 55.16
CA ILE A 81 16.23 -2.12 55.07
C ILE A 81 16.22 -2.85 56.42
N LEU A 82 16.33 -2.11 57.52
CA LEU A 82 16.49 -2.67 58.86
C LEU A 82 15.17 -3.22 59.45
N GLY A 83 14.02 -2.82 58.92
CA GLY A 83 12.70 -3.27 59.43
C GLY A 83 12.34 -2.78 60.84
N ARG A 84 13.12 -1.84 61.39
CA ARG A 84 13.09 -1.49 62.82
C ARG A 84 12.57 -0.09 63.15
N ALA A 85 12.83 0.88 62.28
CA ALA A 85 12.36 2.25 62.42
C ALA A 85 12.08 2.82 61.03
N GLU A 86 11.01 3.62 60.92
CA GLU A 86 10.61 4.23 59.63
C GLU A 86 11.58 5.34 59.22
N ASN A 87 12.12 6.08 60.21
CA ASN A 87 12.93 7.27 59.99
C ASN A 87 14.27 7.21 60.72
N VAL A 88 15.24 7.95 60.19
CA VAL A 88 16.62 8.07 60.72
C VAL A 88 16.65 8.55 62.18
N MET A 89 15.66 9.35 62.59
CA MET A 89 15.53 9.84 63.97
C MET A 89 15.50 8.71 65.00
N GLY A 90 14.88 7.57 64.66
CA GLY A 90 14.77 6.42 65.56
C GLY A 90 16.11 5.78 65.94
N PHE A 91 17.21 6.17 65.27
CA PHE A 91 18.55 5.70 65.56
C PHE A 91 19.36 6.64 66.45
N ILE A 92 18.85 7.87 66.71
CA ILE A 92 19.42 8.79 67.71
C ILE A 92 19.01 8.27 69.10
N ARG A 93 19.97 8.25 70.03
CA ARG A 93 19.72 7.84 71.42
C ARG A 93 18.62 8.72 72.03
N ARG A 94 17.68 8.11 72.74
CA ARG A 94 16.56 8.84 73.37
C ARG A 94 17.09 9.92 74.33
N GLY A 95 16.58 11.14 74.17
CA GLY A 95 16.97 12.30 74.97
C GLY A 95 18.14 13.10 74.40
N GLU A 96 18.78 12.65 73.32
CA GLU A 96 19.91 13.33 72.69
C GLU A 96 19.47 14.08 71.42
N ALA A 97 20.03 15.28 71.20
CA ALA A 97 19.71 16.12 70.04
C ALA A 97 20.53 15.76 68.79
N GLU A 98 21.66 15.08 68.95
CA GLU A 98 22.52 14.66 67.86
C GLU A 98 23.20 13.32 68.12
N ALA A 99 23.54 12.64 67.04
CA ALA A 99 24.29 11.38 67.02
C ALA A 99 25.21 11.35 65.81
N TRP A 100 26.29 10.58 65.86
CA TRP A 100 27.13 10.36 64.69
C TRP A 100 27.71 8.95 64.65
N THR A 101 28.02 8.50 63.44
CA THR A 101 28.71 7.25 63.18
C THR A 101 29.92 7.52 62.30
N GLU A 102 31.02 6.82 62.56
CA GLU A 102 32.26 6.87 61.78
C GLU A 102 32.71 5.45 61.49
N ILE A 103 32.80 5.09 60.21
CA ILE A 103 33.10 3.74 59.76
C ILE A 103 34.34 3.78 58.88
N HIS A 104 35.34 2.99 59.25
CA HIS A 104 36.59 2.84 58.53
C HIS A 104 36.52 1.55 57.72
N LEU A 105 36.75 1.65 56.42
CA LEU A 105 36.68 0.57 55.45
C LEU A 105 38.05 0.40 54.77
N SER A 106 38.46 -0.84 54.57
CA SER A 106 39.68 -1.17 53.84
C SER A 106 39.52 -0.82 52.36
N GLY A 107 40.49 -0.10 51.80
CA GLY A 107 40.59 0.11 50.36
C GLY A 107 40.98 -1.17 49.59
N GLY A 108 41.49 -2.19 50.29
CA GLY A 108 42.12 -3.37 49.71
C GLY A 108 43.62 -3.15 49.43
N ALA A 109 44.29 -4.19 48.94
CA ALA A 109 45.73 -4.19 48.71
C ALA A 109 46.17 -3.01 47.82
N GLY A 110 47.08 -2.18 48.33
CA GLY A 110 47.65 -1.04 47.61
C GLY A 110 46.74 0.19 47.49
N ARG A 111 45.55 0.20 48.10
CA ARG A 111 44.61 1.34 48.07
C ARG A 111 44.47 1.99 49.45
N PRO A 112 44.22 3.30 49.53
CA PRO A 112 43.98 3.97 50.80
C PRO A 112 42.66 3.53 51.43
N ASP A 113 42.65 3.47 52.76
CA ASP A 113 41.43 3.21 53.54
C ASP A 113 40.43 4.36 53.37
N VAL A 114 39.14 4.05 53.54
CA VAL A 114 38.03 4.99 53.39
C VAL A 114 37.34 5.16 54.72
N VAL A 115 37.19 6.40 55.18
CA VAL A 115 36.49 6.76 56.41
C VAL A 115 35.20 7.48 56.04
N ILE A 116 34.06 6.91 56.39
CA ILE A 116 32.74 7.48 56.18
C ILE A 116 32.19 7.94 57.53
N LEU A 117 31.92 9.24 57.66
CA LEU A 117 31.27 9.80 58.83
C LEU A 117 29.88 10.33 58.46
N ARG A 118 28.89 9.96 59.26
CA ARG A 118 27.55 10.52 59.20
C ARG A 118 27.23 11.20 60.52
N LYS A 119 26.94 12.50 60.50
CA LYS A 119 26.38 13.22 61.65
C LYS A 119 24.90 13.50 61.42
N MET A 120 24.10 13.17 62.42
CA MET A 120 22.64 13.27 62.41
C MET A 120 22.22 14.20 63.55
N LYS A 121 21.46 15.26 63.22
CA LYS A 121 20.96 16.23 64.20
C LYS A 121 19.45 16.35 64.07
N VAL A 122 18.74 16.26 65.19
CA VAL A 122 17.31 16.53 65.24
C VAL A 122 17.09 18.01 64.92
N ALA A 123 16.18 18.28 63.99
CA ALA A 123 15.85 19.62 63.55
C ALA A 123 14.34 19.74 63.33
N ASP A 124 13.78 20.86 63.75
CA ASP A 124 12.38 21.19 63.46
C ASP A 124 12.27 21.59 61.98
N LYS A 125 11.39 20.90 61.26
CA LYS A 125 11.18 21.09 59.82
C LYS A 125 9.74 21.45 59.57
N GLN A 126 9.52 22.20 58.49
CA GLN A 126 8.18 22.60 58.07
C GLN A 126 7.85 21.92 56.75
N ARG A 127 6.64 21.36 56.63
CA ARG A 127 6.09 20.87 55.37
C ARG A 127 5.56 22.04 54.53
N ALA A 128 5.29 21.77 53.26
CA ALA A 128 4.77 22.77 52.33
C ALA A 128 3.40 23.36 52.74
N ASP A 129 2.63 22.65 53.56
CA ASP A 129 1.35 23.07 54.13
C ASP A 129 1.50 23.89 55.44
N GLY A 130 2.73 24.20 55.85
CA GLY A 130 3.04 24.94 57.07
C GLY A 130 3.07 24.08 58.34
N THR A 131 2.78 22.78 58.26
CA THR A 131 2.82 21.88 59.42
C THR A 131 4.26 21.62 59.87
N GLU A 132 4.51 21.81 61.16
CA GLU A 132 5.80 21.51 61.78
C GLU A 132 5.90 20.02 62.09
N TYR A 133 7.09 19.45 61.84
CA TYR A 133 7.42 18.09 62.23
C TYR A 133 8.90 18.00 62.59
N GLN A 134 9.22 17.05 63.46
CA GLN A 134 10.61 16.78 63.79
C GLN A 134 11.25 15.93 62.69
N GLY A 135 12.30 16.48 62.09
CA GLY A 135 13.12 15.83 61.09
C GLY A 135 14.56 15.61 61.56
N VAL A 136 15.39 15.10 60.66
CA VAL A 136 16.83 14.95 60.88
C VAL A 136 17.58 15.65 59.78
N ASP A 137 18.56 16.46 60.14
CA ASP A 137 19.61 16.92 59.23
C ASP A 137 20.77 15.93 59.28
N SER A 138 21.18 15.45 58.10
CA SER A 138 22.29 14.52 57.95
C SER A 138 23.41 15.20 57.18
N THR A 139 24.61 15.23 57.77
CA THR A 139 25.84 15.67 57.10
C THR A 139 26.76 14.47 56.92
N TRP A 140 27.41 14.40 55.77
CA TRP A 140 28.21 13.25 55.36
C TRP A 140 29.64 13.69 55.06
N ARG A 141 30.61 12.89 55.50
CA ARG A 141 32.02 13.13 55.18
C ARG A 141 32.69 11.85 54.71
N ILE A 142 33.49 11.95 53.66
CA ILE A 142 34.43 10.91 53.24
C ILE A 142 35.84 11.44 53.48
N ASN A 143 36.65 10.71 54.26
CA ASN A 143 38.03 11.07 54.59
C ASN A 143 38.17 12.51 55.13
N GLY A 144 37.19 12.95 55.91
CA GLY A 144 37.15 14.30 56.51
C GLY A 144 36.57 15.40 55.62
N LYS A 145 36.34 15.15 54.32
CA LYS A 145 35.73 16.12 53.39
C LYS A 145 34.22 15.93 53.36
N GLU A 146 33.48 17.03 53.46
CA GLU A 146 32.01 17.02 53.33
C GLU A 146 31.56 16.77 51.89
N VAL A 147 30.61 15.85 51.74
CA VAL A 147 30.13 15.33 50.45
C VAL A 147 28.61 15.10 50.50
N PRO A 148 27.90 15.14 49.36
CA PRO A 148 26.51 14.73 49.30
C PRO A 148 26.36 13.21 49.55
N MET A 149 25.18 12.79 50.02
CA MET A 149 24.87 11.36 50.26
C MET A 149 25.10 10.47 49.04
N LYS A 150 24.85 10.99 47.83
CA LYS A 150 25.06 10.25 46.57
C LYS A 150 26.50 9.77 46.41
N GLU A 151 27.48 10.64 46.69
CA GLU A 151 28.90 10.26 46.62
C GLU A 151 29.27 9.19 47.65
N VAL A 152 28.61 9.18 48.82
CA VAL A 152 28.76 8.11 49.81
C VAL A 152 28.22 6.80 49.27
N THR A 153 27.02 6.81 48.70
CA THR A 153 26.41 5.62 48.09
C THR A 153 27.28 5.05 46.96
N ASP A 154 27.79 5.91 46.08
CA ASP A 154 28.67 5.51 44.99
C ASP A 154 29.98 4.91 45.53
N LYS A 155 30.53 5.48 46.60
CA LYS A 155 31.74 4.95 47.24
C LYS A 155 31.52 3.61 47.92
N VAL A 156 30.38 3.43 48.59
CA VAL A 156 29.99 2.15 49.22
C VAL A 156 29.79 1.07 48.14
N ALA A 157 29.17 1.42 47.01
CA ALA A 157 29.04 0.54 45.86
C ALA A 157 30.39 0.19 45.23
N GLU A 158 31.31 1.15 45.09
CA GLU A 158 32.69 0.90 44.61
C GLU A 158 33.42 -0.11 45.50
N LEU A 159 33.13 -0.14 46.81
CA LEU A 159 33.70 -1.08 47.77
C LEU A 159 32.98 -2.45 47.78
N ASN A 160 32.02 -2.68 46.88
CA ASN A 160 31.19 -3.89 46.80
C ASN A 160 30.39 -4.18 48.07
N ILE A 161 29.99 -3.14 48.81
CA ILE A 161 29.17 -3.29 50.02
C ILE A 161 27.69 -3.16 49.62
N GLN A 162 26.96 -4.27 49.70
CA GLN A 162 25.56 -4.33 49.29
C GLN A 162 24.64 -4.43 50.52
N LEU A 163 24.13 -3.28 50.97
CA LEU A 163 23.24 -3.22 52.14
C LEU A 163 21.80 -3.61 51.83
N GLN A 164 21.37 -3.50 50.57
CA GLN A 164 20.01 -3.82 50.16
C GLN A 164 19.80 -5.31 49.84
N ASN A 165 20.89 -6.02 49.54
CA ASN A 165 20.87 -7.43 49.21
C ASN A 165 20.82 -8.26 50.51
N LEU A 166 19.73 -9.00 50.69
CA LEU A 166 19.50 -9.81 51.90
C LEU A 166 20.49 -10.97 52.04
N CYS A 167 21.14 -11.39 50.95
CA CYS A 167 22.16 -12.44 50.97
C CYS A 167 23.49 -11.96 51.58
N SER A 168 23.82 -10.66 51.44
CA SER A 168 25.06 -10.06 51.99
C SER A 168 24.84 -9.33 53.30
N PHE A 169 23.63 -8.78 53.52
CA PHE A 169 23.27 -8.07 54.72
C PHE A 169 21.88 -8.51 55.20
N LEU A 170 21.83 -9.28 56.28
CA LEU A 170 20.58 -9.81 56.83
C LEU A 170 20.27 -9.22 58.22
N PRO A 171 19.44 -8.16 58.29
CA PRO A 171 18.92 -7.64 59.55
C PRO A 171 18.07 -8.67 60.29
N GLN A 172 18.11 -8.61 61.62
CA GLN A 172 17.33 -9.49 62.50
C GLN A 172 15.83 -9.51 62.13
N ASP A 173 15.24 -8.35 61.83
CA ASP A 173 13.81 -8.21 61.53
C ASP A 173 13.43 -8.59 60.08
N LYS A 174 14.43 -8.89 59.22
CA LYS A 174 14.23 -9.27 57.80
C LYS A 174 14.49 -10.75 57.51
N VAL A 175 14.79 -11.56 58.52
CA VAL A 175 15.07 -13.00 58.36
C VAL A 175 13.89 -13.75 57.73
N ALA A 176 12.65 -13.42 58.12
CA ALA A 176 11.46 -14.02 57.53
C ALA A 176 11.26 -13.63 56.05
N SER A 177 11.62 -12.40 55.68
CA SER A 177 11.55 -11.94 54.28
C SER A 177 12.53 -12.70 53.40
N PHE A 178 13.73 -13.00 53.90
CA PHE A 178 14.72 -13.82 53.20
C PHE A 178 14.22 -15.25 52.98
N ALA A 179 13.63 -15.89 53.99
CA ALA A 179 13.09 -17.25 53.88
C ALA A 179 11.92 -17.36 52.87
N ASN A 180 11.21 -16.25 52.63
CA ASN A 180 10.08 -16.18 51.70
C ASN A 180 10.46 -15.72 50.29
N LEU A 181 11.76 -15.51 49.99
CA LEU A 181 12.20 -15.17 48.64
C LEU A 181 11.85 -16.29 47.66
N LYS A 182 11.29 -15.93 46.51
CA LYS A 182 11.06 -16.88 45.43
C LYS A 182 12.40 -17.35 44.86
N PRO A 183 12.47 -18.54 44.25
CA PRO A 183 13.72 -19.04 43.64
C PRO A 183 14.36 -18.06 42.64
N GLU A 184 13.55 -17.36 41.84
CA GLU A 184 14.02 -16.35 40.87
C GLU A 184 14.64 -15.12 41.55
N ASP A 185 14.01 -14.64 42.62
CA ASP A 185 14.52 -13.51 43.40
C ASP A 185 15.78 -13.92 44.16
N LEU A 186 15.79 -15.10 44.76
CA LEU A 186 16.98 -15.66 45.43
C LEU A 186 18.15 -15.77 44.47
N LEU A 187 17.92 -16.25 43.24
CA LEU A 187 18.95 -16.29 42.20
C LEU A 187 19.47 -14.88 41.90
N ARG A 188 18.58 -13.91 41.70
CA ARG A 188 18.97 -12.51 41.41
C ARG A 188 19.80 -11.89 42.53
N GLU A 189 19.34 -12.02 43.78
CA GLU A 189 20.07 -11.54 44.96
C GLU A 189 21.42 -12.26 45.12
N THR A 190 21.48 -13.57 44.85
CA THR A 190 22.73 -14.35 44.88
C THR A 190 23.72 -13.89 43.81
N LEU A 191 23.26 -13.71 42.57
CA LEU A 191 24.09 -13.22 41.46
C LEU A 191 24.61 -11.80 41.73
N THR A 192 23.79 -10.99 42.40
CA THR A 192 24.18 -9.63 42.81
C THR A 192 25.25 -9.70 43.91
N ALA A 193 25.15 -10.64 44.85
CA ALA A 193 26.14 -10.81 45.92
C ALA A 193 27.52 -11.28 45.41
N ILE A 194 27.58 -11.88 44.22
CA ILE A 194 28.83 -12.33 43.59
C ILE A 194 29.55 -11.11 43.00
N GLY A 195 30.76 -10.86 43.51
CA GLY A 195 31.35 -9.53 43.59
C GLY A 195 31.75 -8.80 42.30
N ASP A 196 31.61 -9.38 41.12
CA ASP A 196 31.93 -8.73 39.84
C ASP A 196 30.70 -8.23 39.07
N MET A 197 29.47 -8.53 39.52
CA MET A 197 28.20 -8.19 38.85
C MET A 197 28.08 -8.69 37.40
N GLU A 198 29.08 -9.39 36.89
CA GLU A 198 29.17 -9.82 35.50
C GLU A 198 28.09 -10.86 35.20
N LEU A 199 27.95 -11.85 36.07
CA LEU A 199 26.89 -12.86 35.97
C LEU A 199 25.49 -12.25 36.08
N TYR A 200 25.32 -11.21 36.91
CA TYR A 200 24.06 -10.48 36.99
C TYR A 200 23.74 -9.77 35.66
N ASN A 201 24.72 -9.07 35.08
CA ASN A 201 24.56 -8.39 33.80
C ASN A 201 24.27 -9.36 32.66
N GLN A 202 24.96 -10.50 32.61
CA GLN A 202 24.68 -11.57 31.64
C GLN A 202 23.26 -12.11 31.80
N HIS A 203 22.81 -12.36 33.03
CA HIS A 203 21.45 -12.81 33.29
C HIS A 203 20.41 -11.77 32.85
N GLN A 204 20.61 -10.47 33.13
CA GLN A 204 19.73 -9.41 32.63
C GLN A 204 19.69 -9.34 31.10
N LYS A 205 20.84 -9.52 30.44
CA LYS A 205 20.93 -9.55 28.98
C LYS A 205 20.14 -10.73 28.39
N LEU A 206 20.20 -11.91 29.01
CA LEU A 206 19.41 -13.08 28.60
C LEU A 206 17.90 -12.82 28.74
N ILE A 207 17.47 -12.21 29.85
CA ILE A 207 16.07 -11.81 30.04
C ILE A 207 15.62 -10.86 28.94
N GLN A 208 16.45 -9.89 28.57
CA GLN A 208 16.12 -8.95 27.49
C GLN A 208 16.03 -9.66 26.13
N MET A 209 17.01 -10.51 25.81
CA MET A 209 16.99 -11.33 24.58
C MET A 209 15.73 -12.19 24.47
N GLN A 210 15.28 -12.79 25.58
CA GLN A 210 14.05 -13.58 25.60
C GLN A 210 12.79 -12.74 25.35
N LYS A 211 12.76 -11.48 25.80
CA LYS A 211 11.66 -10.55 25.50
C LYS A 211 11.66 -10.15 24.03
N ASP A 212 12.84 -9.83 23.49
CA ASP A 212 13.00 -9.42 22.10
C ASP A 212 12.62 -10.57 21.15
N LEU A 213 13.03 -11.81 21.47
CA LEU A 213 12.64 -13.01 20.73
C LEU A 213 11.11 -13.14 20.65
N LYS A 214 10.41 -13.06 21.79
CA LYS A 214 8.94 -13.15 21.83
C LYS A 214 8.25 -12.04 21.03
N ALA A 215 8.80 -10.83 21.05
CA ALA A 215 8.27 -9.72 20.27
C ALA A 215 8.41 -9.99 18.76
N ARG A 216 9.57 -10.51 18.33
CA ARG A 216 9.82 -10.89 16.94
C ARG A 216 8.96 -12.05 16.46
N GLU A 217 8.78 -13.09 17.28
CA GLU A 217 7.88 -14.21 16.98
C GLU A 217 6.43 -13.72 16.78
N SER A 218 5.98 -12.78 17.60
CA SER A 218 4.64 -12.18 17.44
C SER A 218 4.52 -11.35 16.17
N GLU A 219 5.57 -10.63 15.79
CA GLU A 219 5.62 -9.83 14.56
C GLU A 219 5.63 -10.71 13.31
N GLU A 220 6.43 -11.78 13.32
CA GLU A 220 6.47 -12.79 12.26
C GLU A 220 5.10 -13.43 12.03
N HIS A 221 4.41 -13.85 13.11
CA HIS A 221 3.07 -14.40 13.01
C HIS A 221 2.05 -13.41 12.41
N ALA A 222 2.14 -12.12 12.76
CA ALA A 222 1.27 -11.10 12.22
C ALA A 222 1.53 -10.88 10.72
N GLN A 223 2.80 -10.79 10.32
CA GLN A 223 3.20 -10.63 8.92
C GLN A 223 2.80 -11.84 8.06
N GLN A 224 2.94 -13.06 8.60
CA GLN A 224 2.53 -14.27 7.91
C GLN A 224 1.01 -14.28 7.67
N ALA A 225 0.20 -13.87 8.65
CA ALA A 225 -1.25 -13.76 8.50
C ALA A 225 -1.64 -12.68 7.48
N GLU A 226 -0.92 -11.55 7.44
CA GLU A 226 -1.13 -10.49 6.45
C GLU A 226 -0.80 -10.96 5.04
N LEU A 227 0.32 -11.67 4.87
CA LEU A 227 0.73 -12.25 3.59
C LEU A 227 -0.36 -13.19 3.03
N GLU A 228 -0.85 -14.12 3.86
CA GLU A 228 -1.93 -15.04 3.45
C GLU A 228 -3.19 -14.30 3.01
N ASN A 229 -3.53 -13.19 3.68
CA ASN A 229 -4.68 -12.38 3.30
C ASN A 229 -4.47 -11.67 1.96
N LEU A 230 -3.28 -11.08 1.74
CA LEU A 230 -2.91 -10.43 0.49
C LEU A 230 -2.89 -11.43 -0.68
N GLU A 231 -2.39 -12.64 -0.47
CA GLU A 231 -2.40 -13.71 -1.48
C GLU A 231 -3.83 -14.10 -1.86
N ARG A 232 -4.73 -14.28 -0.88
CA ARG A 232 -6.16 -14.56 -1.15
C ARG A 232 -6.83 -13.42 -1.92
N ASN A 233 -6.55 -12.17 -1.55
CA ASN A 233 -7.09 -11.00 -2.24
C ASN A 233 -6.57 -10.91 -3.68
N ASN A 234 -5.28 -11.19 -3.90
CA ASN A 234 -4.69 -11.22 -5.24
C ASN A 234 -5.35 -12.31 -6.11
N GLN A 235 -5.53 -13.52 -5.58
CA GLN A 235 -6.23 -14.60 -6.29
C GLN A 235 -7.68 -14.23 -6.65
N ALA A 236 -8.39 -13.52 -5.77
CA ALA A 236 -9.74 -13.03 -6.07
C ALA A 236 -9.73 -11.99 -7.20
N LEU A 237 -8.84 -10.99 -7.10
CA LEU A 237 -8.70 -9.93 -8.11
C LEU A 237 -8.29 -10.48 -9.47
N GLN A 238 -7.42 -11.49 -9.53
CA GLN A 238 -7.04 -12.14 -10.79
C GLN A 238 -8.25 -12.72 -11.54
N ARG A 239 -9.23 -13.28 -10.82
CA ARG A 239 -10.46 -13.80 -11.44
C ARG A 239 -11.32 -12.67 -12.01
N ASP A 240 -11.40 -11.55 -11.30
CA ASP A 240 -12.18 -10.40 -11.75
C ASP A 240 -11.53 -9.70 -12.95
N VAL A 241 -10.20 -9.60 -12.98
CA VAL A 241 -9.45 -9.11 -14.15
C VAL A 241 -9.70 -10.00 -15.36
N ALA A 242 -9.61 -11.33 -15.23
CA ALA A 242 -9.86 -12.24 -16.34
C ALA A 242 -11.30 -12.11 -16.90
N ARG A 243 -12.30 -11.94 -16.01
CA ARG A 243 -13.70 -11.69 -16.41
C ARG A 243 -13.86 -10.36 -17.11
N PHE A 244 -13.14 -9.33 -16.67
CA PHE A 244 -13.16 -8.02 -17.30
C PHE A 244 -12.58 -8.07 -18.72
N GLU A 245 -11.43 -8.73 -18.90
CA GLU A 245 -10.81 -8.93 -20.22
C GLU A 245 -11.71 -9.73 -21.17
N GLU A 246 -12.39 -10.77 -20.67
CA GLU A 246 -13.37 -11.53 -21.46
C GLU A 246 -14.56 -10.66 -21.88
N LYS A 247 -15.06 -9.82 -20.97
CA LYS A 247 -16.15 -8.88 -21.25
C LYS A 247 -15.73 -7.85 -22.31
N GLU A 248 -14.51 -7.33 -22.26
CA GLU A 248 -14.00 -6.40 -23.28
C GLU A 248 -13.99 -7.06 -24.67
N LYS A 249 -13.46 -8.28 -24.78
CA LYS A 249 -13.46 -9.04 -26.05
C LYS A 249 -14.88 -9.26 -26.60
N LEU A 250 -15.82 -9.66 -25.74
CA LEU A 250 -17.21 -9.85 -26.14
C LEU A 250 -17.86 -8.53 -26.58
N ASN A 251 -17.54 -7.41 -25.93
CA ASN A 251 -18.03 -6.09 -26.36
C ASN A 251 -17.47 -5.68 -27.73
N GLU A 252 -16.19 -5.92 -27.99
CA GLU A 252 -15.59 -5.71 -29.31
C GLU A 252 -16.29 -6.54 -30.39
N GLU A 253 -16.59 -7.80 -30.11
CA GLU A 253 -17.35 -8.68 -31.02
C GLU A 253 -18.77 -8.16 -31.25
N VAL A 254 -19.47 -7.77 -30.18
CA VAL A 254 -20.82 -7.21 -30.26
C VAL A 254 -20.84 -5.96 -31.12
N ASP A 255 -19.87 -5.05 -30.95
CA ASP A 255 -19.78 -3.83 -31.73
C ASP A 255 -19.42 -4.10 -33.20
N ALA A 256 -18.58 -5.10 -33.48
CA ALA A 256 -18.34 -5.57 -34.84
C ALA A 256 -19.63 -6.14 -35.48
N MET A 257 -20.41 -6.93 -34.74
CA MET A 257 -21.68 -7.49 -35.23
C MET A 257 -22.74 -6.41 -35.46
N LYS A 258 -22.85 -5.41 -34.57
CA LYS A 258 -23.73 -4.24 -34.75
C LYS A 258 -23.41 -3.49 -36.03
N LYS A 259 -22.12 -3.32 -36.36
CA LYS A 259 -21.68 -2.71 -37.62
C LYS A 259 -22.03 -3.57 -38.85
N LYS A 260 -21.95 -4.90 -38.75
CA LYS A 260 -22.29 -5.83 -39.85
C LYS A 260 -23.78 -5.96 -40.12
N ARG A 261 -24.63 -5.88 -39.10
CA ARG A 261 -26.09 -6.02 -39.21
C ARG A 261 -26.73 -5.14 -40.32
N PRO A 262 -26.50 -3.82 -40.38
CA PRO A 262 -27.06 -2.98 -41.44
C PRO A 262 -26.54 -3.34 -42.83
N TRP A 263 -25.29 -3.81 -42.96
CA TRP A 263 -24.72 -4.26 -44.23
C TRP A 263 -25.42 -5.51 -44.77
N ILE A 264 -25.81 -6.44 -43.89
CA ILE A 264 -26.54 -7.64 -44.30
C ILE A 264 -27.95 -7.28 -44.78
N THR A 265 -28.67 -6.41 -44.07
CA THR A 265 -29.98 -5.91 -44.54
C THR A 265 -29.86 -5.14 -45.85
N PHE A 266 -28.82 -4.31 -46.00
CA PHE A 266 -28.57 -3.60 -47.25
C PHE A 266 -28.29 -4.57 -48.40
N ALA A 267 -27.48 -5.60 -48.18
CA ALA A 267 -27.17 -6.61 -49.21
C ALA A 267 -28.41 -7.37 -49.67
N ALA A 268 -29.28 -7.79 -48.73
CA ALA A 268 -30.54 -8.47 -49.06
C ALA A 268 -31.50 -7.55 -49.86
N LEU A 269 -31.69 -6.31 -49.39
CA LEU A 269 -32.51 -5.31 -50.09
C LEU A 269 -31.94 -4.96 -51.48
N GLN A 270 -30.61 -4.95 -51.63
CA GLN A 270 -29.96 -4.70 -52.90
C GLN A 270 -30.19 -5.84 -53.90
N GLU A 271 -30.19 -7.09 -53.43
CA GLU A 271 -30.51 -8.27 -54.23
C GLU A 271 -31.98 -8.26 -54.66
N ASP A 272 -32.91 -8.01 -53.72
CA ASP A 272 -34.34 -7.86 -54.02
C ASP A 272 -34.60 -6.72 -55.01
N TYR A 273 -33.91 -5.58 -54.87
CA TYR A 273 -34.01 -4.47 -55.80
C TYR A 273 -33.53 -4.85 -57.20
N LYS A 274 -32.42 -5.58 -57.30
CA LYS A 274 -31.86 -6.03 -58.57
C LYS A 274 -32.85 -6.96 -59.28
N ASP A 275 -33.40 -7.93 -58.56
CA ASP A 275 -34.41 -8.87 -59.08
C ASP A 275 -35.68 -8.15 -59.56
N CYS A 276 -36.20 -7.21 -58.77
CA CYS A 276 -37.37 -6.41 -59.16
C CYS A 276 -37.08 -5.52 -60.37
N LYS A 277 -35.87 -4.98 -60.49
CA LYS A 277 -35.45 -4.19 -61.66
C LYS A 277 -35.36 -5.04 -62.91
N GLU A 278 -34.77 -6.23 -62.83
CA GLU A 278 -34.66 -7.16 -63.97
C GLU A 278 -36.03 -7.62 -64.46
N LYS A 279 -36.96 -7.96 -63.55
CA LYS A 279 -38.35 -8.31 -63.89
C LYS A 279 -39.07 -7.16 -64.61
N LEU A 280 -38.95 -5.94 -64.09
CA LEU A 280 -39.59 -4.77 -64.68
C LEU A 280 -39.07 -4.47 -66.10
N GLU A 281 -37.75 -4.55 -66.31
CA GLU A 281 -37.19 -4.33 -67.65
C GLU A 281 -37.63 -5.42 -68.64
N ALA A 282 -37.63 -6.69 -68.22
CA ALA A 282 -38.13 -7.79 -69.06
C ALA A 282 -39.62 -7.62 -69.41
N ALA A 283 -40.44 -7.18 -68.46
CA ALA A 283 -41.87 -6.92 -68.68
C ALA A 283 -42.10 -5.74 -69.65
N LYS A 284 -41.31 -4.66 -69.54
CA LYS A 284 -41.34 -3.52 -70.48
C LYS A 284 -40.96 -3.94 -71.89
N GLU A 285 -39.92 -4.76 -72.06
CA GLU A 285 -39.50 -5.26 -73.37
C GLU A 285 -40.59 -6.12 -74.02
N LEU A 286 -41.21 -7.02 -73.24
CA LEU A 286 -42.31 -7.86 -73.71
C LEU A 286 -43.52 -7.03 -74.12
N LEU A 287 -43.86 -6.01 -73.34
CA LEU A 287 -44.93 -5.06 -73.62
C LEU A 287 -44.68 -4.29 -74.92
N ALA A 288 -43.47 -3.74 -75.10
CA ALA A 288 -43.09 -3.04 -76.32
C ALA A 288 -43.19 -3.93 -77.57
N ARG A 289 -42.76 -5.20 -77.45
CA ARG A 289 -42.89 -6.19 -78.52
C ARG A 289 -44.35 -6.47 -78.86
N LYS A 290 -45.20 -6.69 -77.86
CA LYS A 290 -46.64 -6.96 -78.05
C LYS A 290 -47.40 -5.75 -78.59
N GLN A 291 -47.05 -4.55 -78.18
CA GLN A 291 -47.53 -3.30 -78.77
C GLN A 291 -47.20 -3.23 -80.27
N SER A 292 -45.97 -3.58 -80.66
CA SER A 292 -45.59 -3.66 -82.07
C SER A 292 -46.39 -4.71 -82.85
N GLU A 293 -46.59 -5.91 -82.28
CA GLU A 293 -47.40 -6.98 -82.90
C GLU A 293 -48.87 -6.56 -83.12
N VAL A 294 -49.47 -5.86 -82.15
CA VAL A 294 -50.84 -5.31 -82.26
C VAL A 294 -50.92 -4.24 -83.35
N GLU A 295 -49.98 -3.30 -83.41
CA GLU A 295 -49.97 -2.26 -84.45
C GLU A 295 -49.79 -2.85 -85.84
N GLN A 296 -48.90 -3.85 -86.01
CA GLN A 296 -48.72 -4.55 -87.27
C GLN A 296 -49.97 -5.34 -87.69
N ALA A 297 -50.76 -5.86 -86.76
CA ALA A 297 -52.00 -6.60 -87.04
C ALA A 297 -53.19 -5.69 -87.38
N LYS A 298 -53.20 -4.41 -86.96
CA LYS A 298 -54.27 -3.44 -87.26
C LYS A 298 -54.31 -3.02 -88.73
N ALA A 299 -53.17 -2.91 -89.40
CA ALA A 299 -53.08 -2.54 -90.81
C ALA A 299 -53.81 -3.52 -91.78
N PRO A 300 -53.54 -4.84 -91.75
CA PRO A 300 -54.26 -5.80 -92.59
C PRO A 300 -55.74 -5.95 -92.20
N LEU A 301 -56.10 -5.72 -90.93
CA LEU A 301 -57.50 -5.69 -90.49
C LEU A 301 -58.27 -4.54 -91.14
N ARG A 302 -57.71 -3.32 -91.18
CA ARG A 302 -58.32 -2.16 -91.85
C ARG A 302 -58.49 -2.42 -93.35
N GLN A 303 -57.50 -3.03 -94.00
CA GLN A 303 -57.57 -3.38 -95.42
C GLN A 303 -58.70 -4.39 -95.68
N LYS A 304 -58.80 -5.45 -94.88
CA LYS A 304 -59.86 -6.46 -95.01
C LYS A 304 -61.26 -5.92 -94.69
N GLN A 305 -61.36 -4.99 -93.74
CA GLN A 305 -62.60 -4.29 -93.42
C GLN A 305 -63.11 -3.47 -94.62
N GLU A 306 -62.21 -2.76 -95.31
CA GLU A 306 -62.57 -1.95 -96.47
C GLU A 306 -62.91 -2.83 -97.69
N GLU A 307 -62.15 -3.91 -97.91
CA GLU A 307 -62.47 -4.93 -98.94
C GLU A 307 -63.86 -5.55 -98.72
N TYR A 308 -64.23 -5.84 -97.47
CA TYR A 308 -65.57 -6.35 -97.12
C TYR A 308 -66.66 -5.30 -97.38
N LYS A 309 -66.48 -4.04 -96.94
CA LYS A 309 -67.46 -2.96 -97.17
C LYS A 309 -67.70 -2.72 -98.66
N ASP A 310 -66.64 -2.74 -99.47
CA ASP A 310 -66.76 -2.56 -100.92
C ASP A 310 -67.44 -3.75 -101.60
N ALA A 311 -67.16 -4.98 -101.15
CA ALA A 311 -67.85 -6.17 -101.62
C ALA A 311 -69.33 -6.17 -101.22
N ASP A 312 -69.66 -5.71 -100.01
CA ASP A 312 -71.04 -5.64 -99.50
C ASP A 312 -71.88 -4.61 -100.25
N ARG A 313 -71.30 -3.44 -100.55
CA ARG A 313 -71.91 -2.43 -101.44
C ARG A 313 -72.19 -2.97 -102.85
N LYS A 314 -71.25 -3.75 -103.41
CA LYS A 314 -71.43 -4.41 -104.71
C LYS A 314 -72.52 -5.48 -104.65
N ALA A 315 -72.55 -6.29 -103.60
CA ALA A 315 -73.54 -7.35 -103.40
C ALA A 315 -74.95 -6.78 -103.19
N THR A 316 -75.12 -5.72 -102.40
CA THR A 316 -76.40 -5.01 -102.23
C THR A 316 -76.88 -4.37 -103.53
N THR A 317 -75.98 -3.79 -104.32
CA THR A 317 -76.31 -3.24 -105.64
C THR A 317 -76.72 -4.34 -106.63
N LEU A 318 -76.04 -5.48 -106.63
CA LEU A 318 -76.38 -6.67 -107.43
C LEU A 318 -77.72 -7.27 -107.01
N LYS A 319 -77.98 -7.35 -105.70
CA LYS A 319 -79.27 -7.81 -105.15
C LYS A 319 -80.43 -6.94 -105.61
N ALA A 320 -80.26 -5.61 -105.55
CA ALA A 320 -81.25 -4.67 -106.07
C ALA A 320 -81.48 -4.82 -107.58
N LYS A 321 -80.45 -5.14 -108.37
CA LYS A 321 -80.56 -5.42 -109.81
C LYS A 321 -81.29 -6.74 -110.09
N VAL A 322 -81.01 -7.80 -109.32
CA VAL A 322 -81.70 -9.10 -109.41
C VAL A 322 -83.19 -8.94 -109.07
N THR A 323 -83.53 -8.29 -107.95
CA THR A 323 -84.93 -8.04 -107.57
C THR A 323 -85.68 -7.23 -108.63
N ARG A 324 -85.01 -6.26 -109.27
CA ARG A 324 -85.60 -5.45 -110.36
C ARG A 324 -85.78 -6.25 -111.66
N ALA A 325 -84.93 -7.23 -111.93
CA ALA A 325 -85.04 -8.12 -113.08
C ALA A 325 -86.10 -9.22 -112.86
N GLU A 326 -86.24 -9.73 -111.63
CA GLU A 326 -87.31 -10.66 -111.23
C GLU A 326 -88.70 -10.01 -111.33
N GLN A 327 -88.83 -8.72 -110.97
CA GLN A 327 -90.07 -7.95 -111.11
C GLN A 327 -90.46 -7.64 -112.57
N ALA A 328 -89.56 -7.85 -113.53
CA ALA A 328 -89.80 -7.63 -114.97
C ALA A 328 -90.15 -8.92 -115.74
N MET A 329 -90.44 -10.02 -115.04
CA MET A 329 -90.85 -11.32 -115.60
C MET A 329 -92.24 -11.25 -116.26
N ASP A 330 -92.31 -10.76 -117.50
CA ASP A 330 -93.50 -10.94 -118.37
C ASP A 330 -93.12 -11.05 -119.86
N THR A 331 -91.83 -11.22 -120.18
CA THR A 331 -91.36 -11.38 -121.56
C THR A 331 -90.39 -12.56 -121.68
N ALA A 332 -90.68 -13.47 -122.61
CA ALA A 332 -90.05 -14.80 -122.79
C ALA A 332 -88.57 -14.79 -123.25
N GLY A 333 -87.81 -13.73 -122.99
CA GLY A 333 -86.37 -13.62 -123.28
C GLY A 333 -85.49 -13.26 -122.08
N VAL A 334 -86.08 -13.02 -120.91
CA VAL A 334 -85.37 -12.45 -119.73
C VAL A 334 -84.88 -13.54 -118.75
N GLN A 335 -85.38 -14.78 -118.88
CA GLN A 335 -85.08 -15.90 -117.97
C GLN A 335 -83.57 -16.22 -117.87
N ALA A 336 -82.90 -16.35 -119.01
CA ALA A 336 -81.46 -16.64 -119.04
C ALA A 336 -80.59 -15.51 -118.47
N SER A 337 -81.04 -14.26 -118.54
CA SER A 337 -80.33 -13.11 -117.96
C SER A 337 -80.53 -13.02 -116.44
N VAL A 338 -81.71 -13.38 -115.95
CA VAL A 338 -81.99 -13.47 -114.51
C VAL A 338 -81.21 -14.62 -113.89
N GLU A 339 -81.21 -15.81 -114.50
CA GLU A 339 -80.42 -16.96 -114.03
C GLU A 339 -78.92 -16.63 -113.96
N ARG A 340 -78.38 -15.93 -114.96
CA ARG A 340 -76.97 -15.48 -114.93
C ARG A 340 -76.70 -14.47 -113.81
N LEU A 341 -77.60 -13.51 -113.58
CA LEU A 341 -77.45 -12.54 -112.48
C LEU A 341 -77.62 -13.19 -111.10
N VAL A 342 -78.48 -14.20 -110.99
CA VAL A 342 -78.66 -15.01 -109.78
C VAL A 342 -77.41 -15.85 -109.51
N GLU A 343 -76.79 -16.43 -110.53
CA GLU A 343 -75.52 -17.15 -110.40
C GLU A 343 -74.36 -16.20 -110.03
N GLU A 344 -74.26 -15.04 -110.67
CA GLU A 344 -73.29 -13.99 -110.30
C GLU A 344 -73.51 -13.49 -108.87
N LEU A 345 -74.76 -13.41 -108.41
CA LEU A 345 -75.11 -13.05 -107.04
C LEU A 345 -74.74 -14.16 -106.06
N HIS A 346 -74.97 -15.44 -106.37
CA HIS A 346 -74.56 -16.57 -105.53
C HIS A 346 -73.03 -16.64 -105.40
N GLN A 347 -72.30 -16.49 -106.51
CA GLN A 347 -70.83 -16.44 -106.49
C GLN A 347 -70.31 -15.21 -105.74
N GLY A 348 -70.99 -14.07 -105.87
CA GLY A 348 -70.72 -12.86 -105.11
C GLY A 348 -70.97 -13.05 -103.61
N HIS A 349 -72.05 -13.73 -103.23
CA HIS A 349 -72.39 -14.03 -101.85
C HIS A 349 -71.38 -14.99 -101.22
N GLY A 350 -70.97 -16.05 -101.92
CA GLY A 350 -69.93 -16.97 -101.47
C GLY A 350 -68.55 -16.30 -101.31
N LYS A 351 -68.23 -15.30 -102.14
CA LYS A 351 -67.03 -14.46 -101.95
C LYS A 351 -67.17 -13.52 -100.75
N LEU A 352 -68.36 -12.97 -100.54
CA LEU A 352 -68.66 -12.08 -99.41
C LEU A 352 -68.58 -12.83 -98.07
N GLU A 353 -69.12 -14.04 -97.99
CA GLU A 353 -69.04 -14.89 -96.80
C GLU A 353 -67.60 -15.23 -96.44
N LYS A 354 -66.76 -15.55 -97.44
CA LYS A 354 -65.32 -15.78 -97.24
C LYS A 354 -64.61 -14.53 -96.71
N LEU A 355 -64.85 -13.36 -97.32
CA LEU A 355 -64.27 -12.09 -96.86
C LEU A 355 -64.76 -11.71 -95.44
N HIS A 356 -66.02 -11.98 -95.12
CA HIS A 356 -66.59 -11.73 -93.80
C HIS A 356 -65.99 -12.67 -92.73
N ALA A 357 -65.78 -13.95 -93.07
CA ALA A 357 -65.11 -14.91 -92.21
C ALA A 357 -63.63 -14.53 -91.98
N ASP A 358 -62.93 -14.11 -93.03
CA ASP A 358 -61.54 -13.63 -92.93
C ASP A 358 -61.41 -12.35 -92.10
N TRP A 359 -62.32 -11.39 -92.30
CA TRP A 359 -62.38 -10.17 -91.49
C TRP A 359 -62.65 -10.48 -90.01
N ARG A 360 -63.65 -11.31 -89.69
CA ARG A 360 -63.93 -11.74 -88.30
C ARG A 360 -62.79 -12.50 -87.67
N SER A 361 -62.08 -13.34 -88.44
CA SER A 361 -60.91 -14.08 -87.96
C SER A 361 -59.77 -13.12 -87.59
N GLN A 362 -59.50 -12.11 -88.44
CA GLN A 362 -58.50 -11.08 -88.16
C GLN A 362 -58.93 -10.16 -87.00
N GLU A 363 -60.21 -9.81 -86.91
CA GLU A 363 -60.76 -9.02 -85.80
C GLU A 363 -60.60 -9.78 -84.47
N GLY A 364 -60.96 -11.06 -84.44
CA GLY A 364 -60.74 -11.93 -83.28
C GLY A 364 -59.26 -12.14 -82.94
N ARG A 365 -58.33 -12.01 -83.92
CA ARG A 365 -56.89 -12.01 -83.66
C ARG A 365 -56.42 -10.71 -83.00
N VAL A 366 -56.86 -9.56 -83.50
CA VAL A 366 -56.53 -8.25 -82.91
C VAL A 366 -57.13 -8.10 -81.52
N GLN A 367 -58.36 -8.55 -81.29
CA GLN A 367 -59.00 -8.51 -79.97
C GLN A 367 -58.28 -9.38 -78.95
N ARG A 368 -57.82 -10.58 -79.34
CA ARG A 368 -57.00 -11.45 -78.46
C ARG A 368 -55.67 -10.80 -78.12
N LEU A 369 -54.94 -10.28 -79.10
CA LEU A 369 -53.68 -9.59 -78.87
C LEU A 369 -53.85 -8.32 -78.03
N ALA A 370 -54.95 -7.57 -78.20
CA ALA A 370 -55.27 -6.40 -77.39
C ALA A 370 -55.61 -6.77 -75.93
N ALA A 371 -56.30 -7.90 -75.70
CA ALA A 371 -56.56 -8.41 -74.36
C ALA A 371 -55.28 -8.89 -73.67
N GLU A 372 -54.38 -9.58 -74.39
CA GLU A 372 -53.04 -9.95 -73.89
C GLU A 372 -52.21 -8.70 -73.52
N LEU A 373 -52.27 -7.66 -74.35
CA LEU A 373 -51.56 -6.40 -74.13
C LEU A 373 -52.09 -5.66 -72.90
N ALA A 374 -53.42 -5.58 -72.72
CA ALA A 374 -54.02 -5.00 -71.52
C ALA A 374 -53.64 -5.76 -70.24
N GLY A 375 -53.53 -7.09 -70.32
CA GLY A 375 -53.04 -7.92 -69.21
C GLY A 375 -51.57 -7.63 -68.87
N LEU A 376 -50.71 -7.45 -69.89
CA LEU A 376 -49.31 -7.07 -69.72
C LEU A 376 -49.14 -5.64 -69.21
N GLU A 377 -49.96 -4.69 -69.63
CA GLU A 377 -49.99 -3.32 -69.10
C GLU A 377 -50.31 -3.33 -67.61
N GLN A 378 -51.30 -4.12 -67.19
CA GLN A 378 -51.64 -4.30 -65.77
C GLN A 378 -50.49 -4.97 -65.00
N GLN A 379 -49.78 -5.92 -65.60
CA GLN A 379 -48.62 -6.55 -64.97
C GLN A 379 -47.46 -5.56 -64.77
N VAL A 380 -47.13 -4.75 -65.78
CA VAL A 380 -46.11 -3.70 -65.67
C VAL A 380 -46.49 -2.66 -64.62
N GLU A 381 -47.76 -2.28 -64.53
CA GLU A 381 -48.22 -1.33 -63.50
C GLU A 381 -48.09 -1.91 -62.09
N ARG A 382 -48.46 -3.18 -61.88
CA ARG A 382 -48.25 -3.87 -60.59
C ARG A 382 -46.77 -3.97 -60.21
N GLU A 383 -45.91 -4.28 -61.18
CA GLU A 383 -44.45 -4.32 -60.95
C GLU A 383 -43.86 -2.92 -60.69
N ARG A 384 -44.45 -1.86 -61.26
CA ARG A 384 -44.11 -0.46 -60.95
C ARG A 384 -44.58 -0.01 -59.57
N GLU A 385 -45.79 -0.38 -59.16
CA GLU A 385 -46.32 -0.09 -57.81
C GLU A 385 -45.45 -0.76 -56.74
N GLN A 386 -45.04 -2.01 -56.97
CA GLN A 386 -44.08 -2.72 -56.11
C GLN A 386 -42.69 -2.04 -56.07
N GLN A 387 -42.22 -1.42 -57.16
CA GLN A 387 -41.03 -0.56 -57.14
C GLN A 387 -41.26 0.80 -56.44
N GLY A 388 -42.45 1.38 -56.57
CA GLY A 388 -42.84 2.68 -56.01
C GLY A 388 -42.95 2.65 -54.48
N GLU A 389 -43.44 1.55 -53.90
CA GLU A 389 -43.37 1.31 -52.46
C GLU A 389 -41.92 1.23 -51.95
N GLY A 390 -41.01 0.68 -52.77
CA GLY A 390 -39.55 0.74 -52.53
C GLY A 390 -38.94 2.14 -52.68
N ALA A 391 -39.56 3.06 -53.42
CA ALA A 391 -39.10 4.45 -53.53
C ALA A 391 -39.50 5.32 -52.33
N SER A 392 -40.64 5.03 -51.68
CA SER A 392 -40.96 5.60 -50.36
C SER A 392 -39.96 5.14 -49.29
N GLN A 393 -39.51 3.89 -49.37
CA GLN A 393 -38.44 3.37 -48.51
C GLN A 393 -37.09 4.08 -48.75
N ARG A 394 -36.80 4.59 -49.97
CA ARG A 394 -35.58 5.40 -50.23
C ARG A 394 -35.57 6.74 -49.51
N ALA A 395 -36.73 7.40 -49.36
CA ALA A 395 -36.84 8.66 -48.61
C ALA A 395 -36.63 8.41 -47.10
N ASP A 396 -37.15 7.30 -46.60
CA ASP A 396 -36.90 6.83 -45.24
C ASP A 396 -35.44 6.38 -45.04
N GLU A 397 -34.81 5.76 -46.05
CA GLU A 397 -33.39 5.40 -46.05
C GLU A 397 -32.46 6.63 -46.03
N GLU A 398 -32.80 7.70 -46.73
CA GLU A 398 -32.00 8.94 -46.75
C GLU A 398 -32.11 9.70 -45.41
N GLN A 399 -33.29 9.68 -44.78
CA GLN A 399 -33.46 10.12 -43.39
C GLN A 399 -32.74 9.21 -42.39
N HIS A 400 -32.80 7.88 -42.57
CA HIS A 400 -32.15 6.92 -41.69
C HIS A 400 -30.62 7.01 -41.80
N LYS A 401 -30.09 7.20 -43.00
CA LYS A 401 -28.67 7.45 -43.26
C LYS A 401 -28.22 8.77 -42.64
N ALA A 402 -29.01 9.84 -42.76
CA ALA A 402 -28.74 11.10 -42.08
C ALA A 402 -28.79 10.98 -40.54
N ALA A 403 -29.70 10.18 -40.00
CA ALA A 403 -29.79 9.89 -38.57
C ALA A 403 -28.58 9.08 -38.07
N LEU A 404 -28.18 8.02 -38.80
CA LEU A 404 -26.98 7.24 -38.54
C LEU A 404 -25.71 8.10 -38.62
N GLN A 405 -25.67 9.08 -39.53
CA GLN A 405 -24.52 9.97 -39.69
C GLN A 405 -24.44 11.03 -38.57
N ARG A 406 -25.58 11.48 -38.03
CA ARG A 406 -25.62 12.28 -36.79
C ARG A 406 -25.17 11.46 -35.59
N GLN A 407 -25.66 10.23 -35.46
CA GLN A 407 -25.28 9.33 -34.37
C GLN A 407 -23.80 8.97 -34.41
N ALA A 408 -23.23 8.78 -35.61
CA ALA A 408 -21.80 8.56 -35.80
C ALA A 408 -20.96 9.78 -35.41
N ASN A 409 -21.44 11.00 -35.68
CA ASN A 409 -20.77 12.22 -35.26
C ASN A 409 -20.84 12.45 -33.74
N ASP A 410 -21.98 12.13 -33.10
CA ASP A 410 -22.14 12.19 -31.64
C ASP A 410 -21.24 11.17 -30.92
N LEU A 411 -21.14 9.95 -31.47
CA LEU A 411 -20.19 8.95 -30.96
C LEU A 411 -18.74 9.41 -31.13
N ARG A 412 -18.43 10.11 -32.23
CA ARG A 412 -17.08 10.64 -32.49
C ARG A 412 -16.70 11.77 -31.54
N THR A 413 -17.65 12.65 -31.19
CA THR A 413 -17.41 13.69 -30.17
C THR A 413 -17.30 13.09 -28.77
N GLN A 414 -18.05 12.03 -28.46
CA GLN A 414 -17.89 11.29 -27.19
C GLN A 414 -16.54 10.58 -27.10
N CYS A 415 -16.08 9.92 -28.16
CA CYS A 415 -14.73 9.32 -28.21
C CYS A 415 -13.64 10.39 -28.05
N SER A 416 -13.78 11.54 -28.71
CA SER A 416 -12.82 12.64 -28.54
C SER A 416 -12.82 13.23 -27.13
N ALA A 417 -13.97 13.27 -26.45
CA ALA A 417 -14.05 13.70 -25.06
C ALA A 417 -13.38 12.70 -24.11
N LEU A 418 -13.56 11.39 -24.37
CA LEU A 418 -12.90 10.33 -23.60
C LEU A 418 -11.38 10.29 -23.85
N ASP A 419 -10.92 10.53 -25.08
CA ASP A 419 -9.48 10.65 -25.38
C ASP A 419 -8.86 11.84 -24.64
N ASN A 420 -9.54 12.99 -24.61
CA ASN A 420 -9.07 14.15 -23.86
C ASN A 420 -9.02 13.87 -22.34
N ASP A 421 -10.01 13.17 -21.79
CA ASP A 421 -10.03 12.79 -20.37
C ASP A 421 -8.92 11.75 -20.08
N ALA A 422 -8.66 10.81 -20.99
CA ALA A 422 -7.56 9.86 -20.89
C ALA A 422 -6.18 10.55 -20.93
N ASP A 423 -6.00 11.55 -21.81
CA ASP A 423 -4.79 12.37 -21.88
C ASP A 423 -4.60 13.23 -20.62
N GLU A 424 -5.69 13.76 -20.05
CA GLU A 424 -5.65 14.49 -18.78
C GLU A 424 -5.22 13.57 -17.63
N LYS A 425 -5.81 12.37 -17.52
CA LYS A 425 -5.39 11.36 -16.54
C LYS A 425 -3.95 10.86 -16.77
N ALA A 426 -3.51 10.73 -18.01
CA ALA A 426 -2.12 10.36 -18.33
C ALA A 426 -1.13 11.45 -17.88
N ASN A 427 -1.51 12.73 -18.01
CA ASN A 427 -0.72 13.85 -17.51
C ASN A 427 -0.72 13.93 -15.98
N ASP A 428 -1.84 13.65 -15.32
CA ASP A 428 -1.91 13.52 -13.86
C ASP A 428 -0.95 12.43 -13.37
N VAL A 429 -0.97 11.24 -14.00
CA VAL A 429 -0.08 10.13 -13.67
C VAL A 429 1.40 10.50 -13.89
N ARG A 430 1.73 11.22 -14.96
CA ARG A 430 3.10 11.73 -15.17
C ARG A 430 3.52 12.72 -14.09
N THR A 431 2.62 13.61 -13.69
CA THR A 431 2.89 14.62 -12.66
C THR A 431 3.14 13.95 -11.31
N ILE A 432 2.26 13.03 -10.90
CA ILE A 432 2.40 12.24 -9.67
C ILE A 432 3.68 11.41 -9.67
N ARG A 433 4.05 10.80 -10.81
CA ARG A 433 5.33 10.07 -10.94
C ARG A 433 6.53 10.99 -10.79
N SER A 434 6.51 12.17 -11.42
CA SER A 434 7.57 13.17 -11.28
C SER A 434 7.71 13.66 -9.84
N GLU A 435 6.60 13.89 -9.14
CA GLU A 435 6.60 14.25 -7.73
C GLU A 435 7.13 13.12 -6.84
N THR A 436 6.71 11.88 -7.11
CA THR A 436 7.19 10.68 -6.41
C THR A 436 8.68 10.49 -6.59
N ASP A 437 9.19 10.64 -7.81
CA ASP A 437 10.62 10.57 -8.11
C ASP A 437 11.39 11.73 -7.46
N GLY A 438 10.80 12.92 -7.42
CA GLY A 438 11.36 14.07 -6.71
C GLY A 438 11.44 13.84 -5.20
N ILE A 439 10.42 13.23 -4.59
CA ILE A 439 10.41 12.85 -3.17
C ILE A 439 11.40 11.72 -2.92
N ARG A 440 11.50 10.71 -3.79
CA ARG A 440 12.51 9.64 -3.70
C ARG A 440 13.92 10.17 -3.77
N ARG A 441 14.20 11.14 -4.65
CA ARG A 441 15.51 11.83 -4.70
C ARG A 441 15.77 12.61 -3.41
N LYS A 442 14.79 13.34 -2.89
CA LYS A 442 14.92 14.03 -1.59
C LYS A 442 15.17 13.04 -0.45
N ILE A 443 14.53 11.87 -0.45
CA ILE A 443 14.77 10.81 0.53
C ILE A 443 16.18 10.25 0.36
N ALA A 444 16.64 9.98 -0.86
CA ALA A 444 18.01 9.54 -1.12
C ALA A 444 19.07 10.59 -0.73
N ASP A 445 18.77 11.88 -0.93
CA ASP A 445 19.61 13.00 -0.47
C ASP A 445 19.57 13.13 1.06
N LEU A 446 18.45 12.79 1.70
CA LEU A 446 18.30 12.78 3.16
C LEU A 446 19.00 11.58 3.81
N ASP A 447 18.98 10.40 3.16
CA ASP A 447 19.64 9.19 3.63
C ASP A 447 21.17 9.26 3.49
N ASN A 448 21.69 10.15 2.64
CA ASN A 448 23.13 10.34 2.52
C ASN A 448 23.65 11.36 3.55
N VAL A 449 23.76 10.91 4.80
CA VAL A 449 24.34 11.64 5.94
C VAL A 449 25.70 12.27 5.56
N LYS A 450 26.50 11.61 4.72
CA LYS A 450 27.78 12.14 4.23
C LYS A 450 27.60 13.36 3.31
N ILE A 451 26.59 13.38 2.43
CA ILE A 451 26.29 14.55 1.57
C ILE A 451 25.79 15.73 2.40
N GLN A 452 24.99 15.49 3.44
CA GLN A 452 24.54 16.56 4.35
C GLN A 452 25.71 17.17 5.12
N ARG A 453 26.59 16.32 5.69
CA ARG A 453 27.80 16.77 6.39
C ARG A 453 28.74 17.52 5.46
N LEU A 454 28.92 17.06 4.22
CA LEU A 454 29.74 17.71 3.20
C LEU A 454 29.18 19.09 2.81
N SER A 455 27.87 19.19 2.64
CA SER A 455 27.18 20.45 2.33
C SER A 455 27.24 21.46 3.49
N ALA A 456 27.16 20.99 4.74
CA ALA A 456 27.35 21.83 5.93
C ALA A 456 28.80 22.31 6.05
N LEU A 457 29.77 21.46 5.72
CA LEU A 457 31.19 21.78 5.68
C LEU A 457 31.51 22.84 4.64
N GLU A 458 30.95 22.74 3.44
CA GLU A 458 31.11 23.71 2.35
C GLU A 458 30.74 25.14 2.76
N ARG A 459 29.70 25.30 3.60
CA ARG A 459 29.29 26.61 4.13
C ARG A 459 30.34 27.23 5.05
N THR A 460 31.16 26.41 5.72
CA THR A 460 32.18 26.84 6.69
C THR A 460 33.61 26.86 6.12
N GLN A 461 33.83 26.10 5.05
CA GLN A 461 35.08 25.98 4.30
C GLN A 461 34.74 25.80 2.80
N PRO A 462 34.63 26.91 2.04
CA PRO A 462 34.39 26.85 0.60
C PRO A 462 35.50 26.08 -0.13
N GLY A 463 35.14 25.19 -1.05
CA GLY A 463 36.06 24.36 -1.84
C GLY A 463 36.36 22.98 -1.25
N ILE A 464 35.86 22.66 -0.04
CA ILE A 464 36.11 21.36 0.58
C ILE A 464 35.38 20.21 -0.11
N THR A 465 34.22 20.48 -0.72
CA THR A 465 33.48 19.51 -1.53
C THR A 465 34.27 19.09 -2.77
N GLU A 466 34.90 20.05 -3.44
CA GLU A 466 35.72 19.80 -4.63
C GLU A 466 36.98 19.02 -4.26
N PHE A 467 37.63 19.41 -3.16
CA PHE A 467 38.79 18.70 -2.61
C PHE A 467 38.45 17.25 -2.22
N TYR A 468 37.34 17.02 -1.54
CA TYR A 468 36.94 15.68 -1.09
C TYR A 468 36.61 14.77 -2.29
N ARG A 469 35.91 15.28 -3.31
CA ARG A 469 35.68 14.53 -4.57
C ARG A 469 36.98 14.23 -5.30
N TRP A 470 37.91 15.20 -5.33
CA TRP A 470 39.23 14.97 -5.89
C TRP A 470 39.98 13.87 -5.13
N LEU A 471 39.94 13.88 -3.79
CA LEU A 471 40.56 12.86 -2.96
C LEU A 471 39.98 11.47 -3.25
N GLU A 472 38.64 11.34 -3.31
CA GLU A 472 37.98 10.07 -3.67
C GLU A 472 38.37 9.56 -5.06
N GLY A 473 38.41 10.44 -6.06
CA GLY A 473 38.80 10.08 -7.43
C GLY A 473 40.30 9.80 -7.61
N ASN A 474 41.14 10.12 -6.62
CA ASN A 474 42.59 9.95 -6.69
C ASN A 474 43.13 9.00 -5.60
N ARG A 475 42.28 8.25 -4.88
CA ARG A 475 42.72 7.36 -3.77
C ARG A 475 43.79 6.35 -4.21
N GLU A 476 43.70 5.85 -5.44
CA GLU A 476 44.64 4.87 -6.01
C GLU A 476 46.03 5.45 -6.31
N ARG A 477 46.19 6.77 -6.29
CA ARG A 477 47.49 7.43 -6.55
C ARG A 477 48.37 7.52 -5.30
N PHE A 478 47.83 7.20 -4.13
CA PHE A 478 48.56 7.23 -2.86
C PHE A 478 49.11 5.83 -2.53
N GLN A 479 50.24 5.78 -1.83
CA GLN A 479 50.91 4.52 -1.44
C GLN A 479 50.13 3.73 -0.37
N GLY A 480 49.14 4.35 0.27
CA GLY A 480 48.29 3.76 1.30
C GLY A 480 46.95 4.50 1.39
N PRO A 481 46.00 4.03 2.21
CA PRO A 481 44.68 4.63 2.31
C PRO A 481 44.76 6.02 2.92
N VAL A 482 44.29 7.01 2.15
CA VAL A 482 44.11 8.39 2.60
C VAL A 482 42.63 8.64 2.83
N TYR A 483 42.30 9.00 4.07
CA TYR A 483 40.96 9.33 4.53
C TYR A 483 40.76 10.85 4.51
N GLY A 484 39.55 11.25 4.12
CA GLY A 484 39.15 12.65 4.09
C GLY A 484 39.02 13.27 5.49
N PRO A 485 38.47 14.50 5.57
CA PRO A 485 38.17 15.15 6.84
C PRO A 485 37.47 14.23 7.82
N ILE A 486 37.99 14.14 9.03
CA ILE A 486 37.52 13.24 10.10
C ILE A 486 36.00 13.32 10.31
N LEU A 487 35.40 14.51 10.17
CA LEU A 487 33.96 14.72 10.32
C LEU A 487 33.09 13.95 9.29
N LEU A 488 33.65 13.60 8.14
CA LEU A 488 32.97 12.87 7.05
C LEU A 488 33.19 11.36 7.12
N GLU A 489 34.31 10.94 7.71
CA GLU A 489 34.74 9.54 7.72
C GLU A 489 34.40 8.82 9.03
N ILE A 490 34.15 9.55 10.12
CA ILE A 490 33.72 8.97 11.40
C ILE A 490 32.19 8.96 11.51
N GLU A 491 31.66 7.77 11.73
CA GLU A 491 30.28 7.54 12.17
C GLU A 491 30.29 7.11 13.63
N VAL A 492 29.45 7.75 14.45
CA VAL A 492 29.38 7.50 15.89
C VAL A 492 27.99 6.94 16.17
N GLU A 493 27.93 5.72 16.73
CA GLU A 493 26.67 5.01 16.96
C GLU A 493 25.78 5.70 18.01
N ASP A 494 26.39 6.36 19.02
CA ASP A 494 25.66 7.09 20.07
C ASP A 494 25.66 8.61 19.81
N PRO A 495 24.47 9.25 19.64
CA PRO A 495 24.33 10.69 19.49
C PRO A 495 24.94 11.51 20.64
N ALA A 496 24.96 10.99 21.87
CA ALA A 496 25.57 11.67 23.01
C ALA A 496 27.11 11.72 22.89
N CYS A 497 27.72 10.64 22.39
CA CYS A 497 29.14 10.59 22.07
C CYS A 497 29.49 11.48 20.88
N ALA A 498 28.61 11.58 19.87
CA ALA A 498 28.79 12.47 18.73
C ALA A 498 28.86 13.94 19.19
N ALA A 499 27.95 14.38 20.06
CA ALA A 499 27.95 15.74 20.62
C ALA A 499 29.21 16.02 21.47
N TYR A 500 29.67 15.03 22.23
CA TYR A 500 30.92 15.12 22.98
C TYR A 500 32.15 15.25 22.08
N LEU A 501 32.24 14.44 21.02
CA LEU A 501 33.33 14.51 20.04
C LEU A 501 33.31 15.84 19.29
N GLU A 502 32.13 16.35 18.91
CA GLU A 502 32.01 17.64 18.27
C GLU A 502 32.41 18.80 19.19
N SER A 503 32.05 18.77 20.47
CA SER A 503 32.43 19.83 21.41
C SER A 503 33.92 19.80 21.77
N THR A 504 34.54 18.63 21.77
CA THR A 504 35.93 18.44 22.24
C THR A 504 36.95 18.54 21.11
N CYS A 505 36.62 18.11 19.90
CA CYS A 505 37.53 18.19 18.75
C CYS A 505 37.62 19.62 18.21
N GLY A 506 38.83 20.18 18.23
CA GLY A 506 39.12 21.48 17.64
C GLY A 506 38.84 21.51 16.14
N ARG A 507 38.55 22.70 15.60
CA ARG A 507 38.25 22.92 14.17
C ARG A 507 39.31 22.31 13.23
N THR A 508 40.58 22.44 13.58
CA THR A 508 41.71 21.92 12.78
C THR A 508 41.70 20.40 12.72
N THR A 509 41.41 19.73 13.84
CA THR A 509 41.35 18.27 13.92
C THR A 509 40.17 17.71 13.14
N LYS A 510 39.01 18.37 13.19
CA LYS A 510 37.83 17.97 12.41
C LYS A 510 38.04 17.99 10.90
N LEU A 511 38.96 18.83 10.43
CA LEU A 511 39.33 19.01 9.02
C LEU A 511 40.61 18.28 8.63
N ALA A 512 41.23 17.54 9.55
CA ALA A 512 42.47 16.84 9.29
C ALA A 512 42.27 15.67 8.32
N LEU A 513 43.31 15.40 7.53
CA LEU A 513 43.41 14.23 6.66
C LEU A 513 44.29 13.20 7.34
N SER A 514 43.90 11.94 7.22
CA SER A 514 44.63 10.83 7.81
C SER A 514 45.14 9.92 6.71
N ALA A 515 46.45 9.72 6.63
CA ALA A 515 47.06 8.74 5.76
C ALA A 515 47.67 7.64 6.61
N VAL A 516 47.37 6.38 6.27
CA VAL A 516 48.00 5.23 6.92
C VAL A 516 49.13 4.74 6.04
N PHE A 517 50.32 4.65 6.62
CA PHE A 517 51.47 4.02 6.01
C PHE A 517 51.75 2.75 6.81
N GLU A 518 51.67 1.59 6.17
CA GLU A 518 52.27 0.38 6.73
C GLU A 518 53.78 0.53 6.56
N ASP A 519 54.54 0.38 7.65
CA ASP A 519 55.99 0.51 7.65
C ASP A 519 56.61 -0.36 6.55
N LEU A 520 57.37 0.29 5.66
CA LEU A 520 58.16 -0.31 4.56
C LEU A 520 59.24 -1.26 5.06
#